data_AF-A0A4V6KJL6-F1
#
_entry.id   AF-A0A4V6KJL6-F1
#
_cell.length_a   1.000
_cell.length_b   1.000
_cell.length_c   1.000
_cell.angle_alpha   90.00
_cell.angle_beta   90.00
_cell.angle_gamma   90.00
#
_symmetry.space_group_name_H-M   'P 1'
#
loop_
_entity.id
_entity.type
_entity.pdbx_description
1 polymer ?
#
loop_
_entity_poly.entity_id
_entity_poly.type
_entity_poly.pdbx_seq_one_letter_code
_entity_poly.pdbx_strand_id
1 'polypeptide(L)'
;MAFGLFGTILVYANAASFMPDPNDAIFWTEVLKHATQLDPMLMHLAFVFILIGFGTKTGLFPMHAWLPDAHSEAPSPTSALLSAVLLNCALLIIIRYYIIISTTLGHDFTARC
;
A
#
# COMPACT_ATOMS: atom_id res chain seq x y z
N MET A 1 7.48 -4.81 -7.20
CA MET A 1 7.38 -3.33 -7.09
C MET A 1 6.40 -2.73 -8.11
N ALA A 2 6.39 -3.17 -9.37
CA ALA A 2 5.48 -2.67 -10.42
C ALA A 2 3.99 -2.71 -10.02
N PHE A 3 3.52 -3.79 -9.39
CA PHE A 3 2.14 -3.89 -8.90
C PHE A 3 1.81 -2.85 -7.82
N GLY A 4 2.73 -2.60 -6.88
CA GLY A 4 2.53 -1.60 -5.84
C GLY A 4 2.45 -0.19 -6.41
N LEU A 5 3.31 0.11 -7.39
CA LEU A 5 3.26 1.39 -8.12
C LEU A 5 1.95 1.55 -8.89
N PHE A 6 1.50 0.49 -9.57
CA PHE A 6 0.23 0.51 -10.31
C PHE A 6 -0.96 0.78 -9.38
N GLY A 7 -0.99 0.14 -8.21
CA GLY A 7 -2.02 0.42 -7.20
C GLY A 7 -1.97 1.85 -6.69
N THR A 8 -0.78 2.42 -6.46
CA THR A 8 -0.63 3.85 -6.10
C THR A 8 -1.12 4.79 -7.21
N ILE A 9 -0.84 4.46 -8.47
CA ILE A 9 -1.32 5.23 -9.63
C ILE A 9 -2.85 5.16 -9.73
N LEU A 10 -3.47 4.01 -9.46
CA LEU A 10 -4.93 3.89 -9.44
C LEU A 10 -5.57 4.77 -8.36
N VAL A 11 -4.99 4.81 -7.15
CA VAL A 11 -5.46 5.71 -6.08
C VAL A 11 -5.32 7.17 -6.50
N TYR A 12 -4.17 7.53 -7.07
CA TYR A 12 -3.93 8.88 -7.57
C TYR A 12 -4.88 9.27 -8.70
N ALA A 13 -5.09 8.40 -9.70
CA ALA A 13 -5.97 8.66 -10.82
C ALA A 13 -7.42 8.81 -10.39
N ASN A 14 -7.87 8.01 -9.40
CA ASN A 14 -9.19 8.16 -8.81
C ASN A 14 -9.30 9.50 -8.07
N ALA A 15 -8.33 9.84 -7.22
CA ALA A 15 -8.28 11.12 -6.50
C ALA A 15 -8.27 12.34 -7.45
N ALA A 16 -7.41 12.32 -8.47
CA ALA A 16 -7.28 13.40 -9.45
C ALA A 16 -8.52 13.59 -10.33
N SER A 17 -9.42 12.60 -10.41
CA SER A 17 -10.63 12.69 -11.23
C SER A 17 -11.73 13.59 -10.64
N PHE A 18 -11.74 13.77 -9.31
CA PHE A 18 -12.73 14.62 -8.63
C PHE A 18 -12.12 15.83 -7.91
N MET A 19 -10.80 15.85 -7.70
CA MET A 19 -10.15 16.97 -7.01
C MET A 19 -9.93 18.17 -7.95
N PRO A 20 -10.24 19.41 -7.53
CA PRO A 20 -10.02 20.60 -8.36
C PRO A 20 -8.55 20.83 -8.73
N ASP A 21 -7.63 20.53 -7.80
CA ASP A 21 -6.19 20.67 -7.96
C ASP A 21 -5.51 19.29 -7.99
N PRO A 22 -5.02 18.82 -9.15
CA PRO A 22 -4.39 17.49 -9.28
C PRO A 22 -3.10 17.31 -8.48
N ASN A 23 -2.48 18.41 -8.05
CA ASN A 23 -1.27 18.39 -7.22
C ASN A 23 -1.58 17.95 -5.80
N ASP A 24 -2.80 18.22 -5.31
CA ASP A 24 -3.20 17.88 -3.94
C ASP A 24 -3.45 16.37 -3.79
N ALA A 25 -3.81 15.68 -4.87
CA ALA A 25 -4.00 14.24 -4.92
C ALA A 25 -2.72 13.43 -4.63
N ILE A 26 -1.53 14.06 -4.66
CA ILE A 26 -0.27 13.42 -4.20
C ILE A 26 -0.23 13.29 -2.68
N PHE A 27 -0.87 14.21 -1.95
CA PHE A 27 -0.81 14.22 -0.49
C PHE A 27 -1.83 13.27 0.10
N TRP A 28 -1.34 12.24 0.78
CA TRP A 28 -2.14 11.29 1.56
C TRP A 28 -3.18 11.97 2.46
N THR A 29 -2.82 13.09 3.09
CA THR A 29 -3.70 13.85 3.99
C THR A 29 -4.89 14.46 3.28
N GLU A 30 -4.73 14.91 2.04
CA GLU A 30 -5.80 15.49 1.24
C GLU A 30 -6.72 14.40 0.68
N VAL A 31 -6.13 13.29 0.20
CA VAL A 31 -6.90 12.12 -0.25
C VAL A 31 -7.74 11.54 0.91
N LEU A 32 -7.19 11.51 2.13
CA LEU A 32 -7.90 11.00 3.30
C LEU A 32 -9.13 11.85 3.69
N LYS A 33 -9.09 13.18 3.48
CA LYS A 33 -10.26 14.05 3.71
C LYS A 33 -11.42 13.76 2.76
N HIS A 34 -11.10 13.28 1.56
CA HIS A 34 -12.07 13.00 0.49
C HIS A 34 -12.24 11.50 0.25
N ALA A 35 -11.79 10.66 1.21
CA ALA A 35 -11.76 9.21 1.02
C ALA A 35 -13.16 8.61 0.78
N THR A 36 -14.22 9.23 1.30
CA THR A 36 -15.61 8.80 1.08
C THR A 36 -16.14 9.07 -0.33
N GLN A 37 -15.46 9.91 -1.10
CA GLN A 37 -15.83 10.24 -2.48
C GLN A 37 -15.10 9.40 -3.54
N LEU A 38 -14.12 8.59 -3.11
CA LEU A 38 -13.40 7.68 -3.99
C LEU A 38 -14.32 6.56 -4.49
N ASP A 39 -14.15 6.16 -5.75
CA ASP A 39 -14.84 4.98 -6.27
C ASP A 39 -14.44 3.68 -5.51
N PRO A 40 -15.39 2.98 -4.86
CA PRO A 40 -15.16 1.73 -4.14
C PRO A 40 -14.55 0.61 -4.98
N MET A 41 -14.88 0.52 -6.28
CA MET A 41 -14.39 -0.55 -7.16
C MET A 41 -12.90 -0.36 -7.47
N LEU A 42 -12.51 0.87 -7.79
CA LEU A 42 -11.11 1.23 -8.03
C LEU A 42 -10.27 1.06 -6.76
N MET A 43 -10.83 1.36 -5.59
CA MET A 43 -10.14 1.18 -4.31
C MET A 43 -9.91 -0.30 -3.96
N HIS A 44 -10.85 -1.21 -4.26
CA HIS A 44 -10.63 -2.65 -4.11
C HIS A 44 -9.48 -3.17 -4.99
N LEU A 45 -9.46 -2.78 -6.26
CA LEU A 45 -8.40 -3.19 -7.18
C LEU A 45 -7.05 -2.63 -6.72
N ALA A 46 -7.01 -1.35 -6.35
CA ALA A 46 -5.82 -0.71 -5.82
C ALA A 46 -5.31 -1.42 -4.55
N PHE A 47 -6.20 -1.81 -3.64
CA PHE A 47 -5.86 -2.58 -2.45
C PHE A 47 -5.14 -3.88 -2.78
N VAL A 48 -5.69 -4.68 -3.70
CA VAL A 48 -5.11 -5.96 -4.10
C VAL A 48 -3.72 -5.75 -4.72
N PHE A 49 -3.56 -4.75 -5.59
CA PHE A 49 -2.27 -4.45 -6.21
C PHE A 49 -1.22 -3.93 -5.22
N ILE A 50 -1.63 -3.11 -4.25
CA ILE A 50 -0.77 -2.61 -3.16
C ILE A 50 -0.39 -3.75 -2.24
N LEU A 51 -1.34 -4.60 -1.85
CA LEU A 51 -1.11 -5.74 -0.97
C LEU A 51 -0.17 -6.76 -1.63
N ILE A 52 -0.36 -7.09 -2.91
CA ILE A 52 0.57 -7.96 -3.63
C ILE A 52 1.93 -7.27 -3.78
N GLY A 53 1.96 -6.01 -4.22
CA GLY A 53 3.19 -5.29 -4.55
C GLY A 53 4.10 -5.02 -3.35
N PHE A 54 3.53 -4.53 -2.25
CA PHE A 54 4.24 -4.24 -1.00
C PHE A 54 4.30 -5.46 -0.09
N GLY A 55 3.32 -6.35 -0.12
CA GLY A 55 3.33 -7.61 0.62
C GLY A 55 4.42 -8.58 0.15
N THR A 56 4.71 -8.62 -1.15
CA THR A 56 5.91 -9.32 -1.64
C THR A 56 7.17 -8.76 -0.99
N LYS A 57 7.26 -7.44 -0.77
CA LYS A 57 8.45 -6.76 -0.22
C LYS A 57 8.58 -6.89 1.30
N THR A 58 7.47 -7.06 2.02
CA THR A 58 7.48 -7.35 3.47
C THR A 58 7.63 -8.84 3.79
N GLY A 59 7.56 -9.71 2.78
CA GLY A 59 7.58 -11.16 3.01
C GLY A 59 6.31 -11.66 3.70
N LEU A 60 5.15 -11.09 3.38
CA LEU A 60 3.85 -11.59 3.85
C LEU A 60 3.64 -13.03 3.34
N PHE A 61 3.14 -13.94 4.19
CA PHE A 61 2.82 -15.31 3.81
C PHE A 61 1.85 -15.32 2.61
N PRO A 62 2.10 -16.07 1.51
CA PRO A 62 3.14 -17.10 1.27
C PRO A 62 4.41 -16.58 0.55
N MET A 63 4.57 -15.27 0.38
CA MET A 63 5.61 -14.64 -0.45
C MET A 63 6.93 -14.38 0.30
N HIS A 64 7.20 -15.09 1.41
CA HIS A 64 8.41 -14.89 2.23
C HIS A 64 9.64 -15.65 1.72
N ALA A 65 9.51 -16.46 0.66
CA ALA A 65 10.53 -17.42 0.24
C ALA A 65 11.86 -16.77 -0.20
N TRP A 66 11.85 -15.50 -0.62
CA TRP A 66 13.04 -14.76 -1.02
C TRP A 66 13.81 -14.14 0.17
N LEU A 67 13.17 -14.03 1.34
CA LEU A 67 13.74 -13.43 2.55
C LEU A 67 14.90 -14.25 3.15
N PRO A 68 14.83 -15.60 3.28
CA PRO A 68 15.95 -16.39 3.80
C PRO A 68 17.16 -16.45 2.85
N ASP A 69 16.94 -16.45 1.54
CA ASP A 69 18.03 -16.39 0.54
C ASP A 69 18.76 -15.03 0.59
N ALA A 70 18.01 -13.93 0.72
CA ALA A 70 18.59 -12.58 0.80
C ALA A 70 19.42 -12.35 2.08
N HIS A 71 19.03 -12.96 3.21
CA HIS A 71 19.80 -12.86 4.45
C HIS A 71 21.05 -13.74 4.47
N SER A 72 21.11 -14.81 3.66
CA SER A 72 22.28 -15.70 3.57
C SER A 72 23.42 -15.11 2.73
N GLU A 73 23.11 -14.26 1.76
CA GLU A 73 24.09 -13.61 0.87
C GLU A 73 24.52 -12.20 1.33
N ALA A 74 23.84 -11.60 2.33
CA ALA A 74 24.05 -10.20 2.71
C ALA A 74 25.07 -10.02 3.86
N PRO A 75 26.03 -9.07 3.74
CA PRO A 75 26.90 -8.65 4.84
C PRO A 75 26.11 -8.20 6.09
N SER A 76 26.66 -8.46 7.29
CA SER A 76 26.00 -8.22 8.58
C SER A 76 25.39 -6.82 8.79
N PRO A 77 26.00 -5.68 8.37
CA PRO A 77 25.38 -4.37 8.55
C PRO A 77 24.19 -4.12 7.61
N THR A 78 24.22 -4.65 6.38
CA THR A 78 23.13 -4.48 5.40
C THR A 78 21.89 -5.29 5.78
N SER A 79 22.10 -6.48 6.34
CA SER A 79 21.02 -7.35 6.83
C SER A 79 20.24 -6.70 7.98
N ALA A 80 20.95 -6.03 8.91
CA ALA A 80 20.32 -5.27 10.00
C ALA A 80 19.50 -4.07 9.50
N LEU A 81 20.02 -3.33 8.50
CA LEU A 81 19.33 -2.18 7.91
C LEU A 81 18.06 -2.59 7.15
N LEU A 82 18.13 -3.69 6.40
CA LEU A 82 17.00 -4.29 5.66
C LEU A 82 15.87 -4.71 6.62
N SER A 83 16.21 -5.40 7.71
CA SER A 83 15.21 -5.83 8.70
C SER A 83 14.61 -4.67 9.50
N ALA A 84 15.42 -3.68 9.88
CA ALA A 84 14.96 -2.59 10.76
C ALA A 84 14.22 -1.46 10.02
N VAL A 85 14.60 -1.12 8.79
CA VAL A 85 14.06 0.07 8.10
C VAL A 85 13.14 -0.30 6.94
N LEU A 86 13.55 -1.24 6.10
CA LEU A 86 12.84 -1.55 4.85
C LEU A 86 11.51 -2.29 5.12
N LEU A 87 11.48 -3.24 6.05
CA LEU A 87 10.23 -3.89 6.45
C LEU A 87 9.26 -2.92 7.12
N ASN A 88 9.74 -2.11 8.07
CA ASN A 88 8.90 -1.13 8.78
C ASN A 88 8.32 -0.07 7.84
N CYS A 89 9.10 0.41 6.88
CA CYS A 89 8.63 1.36 5.88
C CYS A 89 7.55 0.75 4.96
N ALA A 90 7.75 -0.49 4.52
CA ALA A 90 6.77 -1.19 3.68
C ALA A 90 5.47 -1.51 4.44
N LEU A 91 5.56 -1.88 5.73
CA LEU A 91 4.40 -2.03 6.62
C LEU A 91 3.63 -0.71 6.78
N LEU A 92 4.34 0.39 7.01
CA LEU A 92 3.71 1.71 7.16
C LEU A 92 2.95 2.13 5.89
N ILE A 93 3.47 1.82 4.70
CA ILE A 93 2.77 2.07 3.44
C ILE A 93 1.46 1.26 3.39
N ILE A 94 1.51 -0.03 3.71
CA ILE A 94 0.32 -0.90 3.71
C ILE A 94 -0.74 -0.38 4.69
N ILE A 95 -0.33 -0.04 5.92
CA ILE A 95 -1.24 0.48 6.95
C ILE A 95 -1.88 1.79 6.51
N ARG A 96 -1.10 2.70 5.91
CA ARG A 96 -1.66 3.93 5.34
C ARG A 96 -2.75 3.57 4.36
N TYR A 97 -2.43 2.91 3.24
CA TYR A 97 -3.42 2.59 2.21
C TYR A 97 -4.66 1.86 2.74
N TYR A 98 -4.49 0.96 3.71
CA TYR A 98 -5.60 0.31 4.40
C TYR A 98 -6.57 1.30 5.06
N ILE A 99 -6.09 2.39 5.67
CA ILE A 99 -6.94 3.42 6.29
C ILE A 99 -7.78 4.16 5.25
N ILE A 100 -7.21 4.57 4.10
CA ILE A 100 -8.02 5.23 3.05
C ILE A 100 -9.04 4.24 2.48
N ILE A 101 -8.64 3.02 2.18
CA ILE A 101 -9.54 2.06 1.56
C ILE A 101 -10.67 1.65 2.52
N SER A 102 -10.38 1.45 3.80
CA SER A 102 -11.41 1.12 4.81
C SER A 102 -12.38 2.28 5.07
N THR A 103 -11.93 3.53 4.95
CA THR A 103 -12.81 4.71 5.04
C THR A 103 -13.67 4.91 3.78
N THR A 104 -13.19 4.52 2.59
CA THR A 104 -13.99 4.52 1.36
C THR A 104 -15.04 3.42 1.33
N LEU A 105 -14.68 2.20 1.72
CA LEU A 105 -15.53 1.01 1.59
C LEU A 105 -16.58 0.87 2.70
N GLY A 106 -16.44 1.64 3.78
CA GLY A 106 -17.26 1.51 4.98
C GLY A 106 -16.89 0.27 5.79
N HIS A 107 -17.21 0.29 7.08
CA HIS A 107 -16.94 -0.79 8.04
C HIS A 107 -17.61 -2.14 7.71
N ASP A 108 -18.47 -2.20 6.69
CA ASP A 108 -19.19 -3.41 6.27
C ASP A 108 -18.30 -4.49 5.65
N PHE A 109 -17.14 -4.13 5.09
CA PHE A 109 -16.21 -5.12 4.55
C PHE A 109 -15.43 -5.85 5.66
N THR A 110 -15.07 -5.14 6.74
CA THR A 110 -14.32 -5.69 7.87
C THR A 110 -15.20 -6.54 8.81
N ALA A 111 -16.53 -6.34 8.79
CA ALA A 111 -17.47 -7.09 9.63
C ALA A 111 -17.89 -8.46 9.07
N ARG A 112 -17.46 -8.81 7.85
CA ARG A 112 -17.88 -10.04 7.14
C ARG A 112 -16.78 -11.08 6.93
N CYS A 113 -15.58 -10.87 7.51
CA CYS A 113 -14.49 -11.84 7.49
C CYS A 113 -14.07 -12.22 8.91
#